data_AF-A0A7C9JW06-F1
#
_entry.id   AF-A0A7C9JW06-F1
#
_cell.length_a   1.000
_cell.length_b   1.000
_cell.length_c   1.000
_cell.angle_alpha   90.00
_cell.angle_beta   90.00
_cell.angle_gamma   90.00
#
_symmetry.space_group_name_H-M   'P 1'
#
loop_
_entity.id
_entity.type
_entity.pdbx_description
1 polymer ?
#
loop_
_entity_poly.entity_id
_entity_poly.type
_entity_poly.pdbx_seq_one_letter_code
_entity_poly.pdbx_strand_id
1 'polypeptide(L)'
;MNIKKINYLRQPRQCGFTLIELLIVVAIIGVLAAVGVPQYGNYLDRSATGACQAELSSFRNVVMAESAMSNDDAESVVESVSFGFQACDITEQIAIAEAFISNGDIASIPTKRSSATTIRISSGQIEVNDESD
;
A
#
# COMPACT_ATOMS: atom_id res chain seq x y z
N MET A 1 -0.04 -84.30 -14.06
CA MET A 1 -0.32 -83.16 -14.95
C MET A 1 -0.68 -81.98 -14.07
N ASN A 2 0.27 -81.05 -13.83
CA ASN A 2 0.09 -79.96 -12.86
C ASN A 2 -0.07 -78.63 -13.62
N ILE A 3 -1.23 -78.01 -13.47
CA ILE A 3 -1.57 -76.74 -14.11
C ILE A 3 -1.11 -75.61 -13.17
N LYS A 4 -0.11 -74.83 -13.60
CA LYS A 4 0.30 -73.60 -12.91
C LYS A 4 -0.79 -72.54 -13.12
N LYS A 5 -1.43 -72.08 -12.04
CA LYS A 5 -2.29 -70.89 -12.06
C LYS A 5 -1.42 -69.65 -12.25
N ILE A 6 -1.60 -68.94 -13.36
CA ILE A 6 -0.98 -67.65 -13.62
C ILE A 6 -1.80 -66.60 -12.86
N ASN A 7 -1.19 -65.99 -11.84
CA ASN A 7 -1.80 -64.93 -11.06
C ASN A 7 -1.60 -63.60 -11.81
N TYR A 8 -2.68 -63.04 -12.36
CA TYR A 8 -2.64 -61.73 -13.03
C TYR A 8 -2.49 -60.63 -11.98
N LEU A 9 -1.28 -60.11 -11.82
CA LEU A 9 -1.02 -58.93 -11.00
C LEU A 9 -1.81 -57.74 -11.58
N ARG A 10 -2.82 -57.30 -10.84
CA ARG A 10 -3.67 -56.15 -11.18
C ARG A 10 -2.79 -54.88 -11.16
N GLN A 11 -2.50 -54.32 -12.33
CA GLN A 11 -1.77 -53.05 -12.43
C GLN A 11 -2.60 -51.92 -11.81
N PRO A 12 -2.04 -51.11 -10.89
CA PRO A 12 -2.73 -49.94 -10.39
C PRO A 12 -2.93 -48.95 -11.55
N ARG A 13 -4.17 -48.48 -11.74
CA ARG A 13 -4.47 -47.47 -12.76
C ARG A 13 -3.69 -46.21 -12.40
N GLN A 14 -2.80 -45.77 -13.28
CA GLN A 14 -2.13 -44.48 -13.14
C GLN A 14 -3.19 -43.38 -13.30
N CYS A 15 -3.61 -42.78 -12.18
CA CYS A 15 -4.46 -41.59 -12.17
C CYS A 15 -3.54 -40.36 -12.26
N GLY A 16 -3.21 -39.96 -13.48
CA GLY A 16 -2.47 -38.72 -13.76
C GLY A 16 -3.43 -37.58 -14.14
N PHE A 17 -3.03 -36.34 -13.85
CA PHE A 17 -3.71 -35.13 -14.32
C PHE A 17 -3.61 -35.05 -15.84
N THR A 18 -4.71 -34.73 -16.53
CA THR A 18 -4.67 -34.59 -17.99
C THR A 18 -4.14 -33.20 -18.37
N LEU A 19 -3.44 -33.10 -19.51
CA LEU A 19 -2.98 -31.80 -20.02
C LEU A 19 -4.15 -30.86 -20.34
N ILE A 20 -5.30 -31.42 -20.73
CA ILE A 20 -6.50 -30.63 -21.03
C ILE A 20 -7.12 -30.04 -19.76
N GLU A 21 -7.13 -30.78 -18.65
CA GLU A 21 -7.57 -30.23 -17.35
C GLU A 21 -6.69 -29.06 -16.92
N LEU A 22 -5.37 -29.17 -17.10
CA LEU A 22 -4.45 -28.07 -16.79
C LEU A 22 -4.70 -26.86 -17.69
N LEU A 23 -4.90 -27.07 -18.99
CA LEU A 23 -5.08 -26.00 -19.97
C LEU A 23 -6.33 -25.16 -19.66
N ILE A 24 -7.44 -25.80 -19.28
CA ILE A 24 -8.67 -25.09 -18.91
C ILE A 24 -8.47 -24.27 -17.63
N VAL A 25 -7.75 -24.80 -16.64
CA VAL A 25 -7.47 -24.08 -15.38
C VAL A 25 -6.65 -22.82 -15.65
N VAL A 26 -5.60 -22.91 -16.48
CA VAL A 26 -4.78 -21.74 -16.82
C VAL A 26 -5.57 -20.72 -17.62
N ALA A 27 -6.47 -21.16 -18.52
CA ALA A 27 -7.34 -20.25 -19.27
C ALA A 27 -8.27 -19.45 -18.33
N ILE A 28 -8.87 -20.10 -17.33
CA ILE A 28 -9.74 -19.42 -16.35
C ILE A 28 -8.92 -18.44 -15.48
N ILE A 29 -7.77 -18.87 -14.96
CA ILE A 29 -6.88 -18.00 -14.16
C ILE A 29 -6.41 -16.81 -14.98
N GLY A 30 -6.11 -17.00 -16.27
CA GLY A 30 -5.72 -15.92 -17.18
C GLY A 30 -6.77 -14.82 -17.30
N VAL A 31 -8.05 -15.19 -17.44
CA VAL A 31 -9.16 -14.21 -17.50
C VAL A 31 -9.33 -13.49 -16.16
N LEU A 32 -9.28 -14.22 -15.04
CA LEU A 32 -9.40 -13.61 -13.71
C LEU A 32 -8.22 -12.66 -13.41
N ALA A 33 -7.00 -13.03 -13.78
CA ALA A 33 -5.81 -12.21 -13.57
C ALA A 33 -5.86 -10.92 -14.40
N ALA A 34 -6.35 -10.98 -15.65
CA ALA A 34 -6.47 -9.81 -16.52
C ALA A 34 -7.34 -8.70 -15.91
N VAL A 35 -8.42 -9.07 -15.21
CA VAL A 35 -9.31 -8.12 -14.52
C VAL A 35 -8.83 -7.78 -13.11
N GLY A 36 -8.26 -8.75 -12.39
CA GLY A 36 -7.89 -8.60 -10.99
C GLY A 36 -6.63 -7.76 -10.75
N VAL A 37 -5.61 -7.89 -11.61
CA VAL A 37 -4.33 -7.17 -11.45
C VAL A 37 -4.49 -5.63 -11.43
N PRO A 38 -5.18 -4.98 -12.38
CA PRO A 38 -5.31 -3.52 -12.35
C PRO A 38 -6.10 -3.02 -11.12
N GLN A 39 -7.14 -3.75 -10.71
CA GLN A 39 -7.93 -3.37 -9.53
C GLN A 39 -7.12 -3.49 -8.24
N TYR A 40 -6.29 -4.53 -8.10
CA TYR A 40 -5.44 -4.70 -6.94
C TYR A 40 -4.38 -3.59 -6.82
N GLY A 41 -3.86 -3.10 -7.95
CA GLY A 41 -2.96 -1.95 -7.99
C GLY A 41 -3.57 -0.71 -7.34
N ASN A 42 -4.79 -0.34 -7.76
CA ASN A 42 -5.54 0.80 -7.22
C ASN A 42 -5.90 0.61 -5.74
N TYR A 43 -6.28 -0.60 -5.33
CA TYR A 43 -6.58 -0.89 -3.93
C TYR A 43 -5.39 -0.62 -3.03
N LEU A 44 -4.22 -1.12 -3.41
CA LEU A 44 -3.01 -0.88 -2.65
C LEU A 44 -2.62 0.62 -2.67
N ASP A 45 -2.95 1.39 -3.73
CA ASP A 45 -2.61 2.82 -3.82
C ASP A 45 -3.44 3.60 -2.81
N ARG A 46 -4.75 3.32 -2.78
CA ARG A 46 -5.65 3.81 -1.73
C ARG A 46 -5.17 3.41 -0.34
N SER A 47 -4.75 2.16 -0.14
CA SER A 47 -4.21 1.72 1.14
C SER A 47 -2.95 2.50 1.54
N ALA A 48 -2.05 2.81 0.60
CA ALA A 48 -0.86 3.59 0.87
C ALA A 48 -1.20 5.05 1.23
N THR A 49 -2.18 5.63 0.55
CA THR A 49 -2.64 7.01 0.84
C THR A 49 -3.28 7.10 2.23
N GLY A 50 -4.12 6.15 2.62
CA GLY A 50 -4.70 6.10 3.97
C GLY A 50 -3.63 5.93 5.06
N ALA A 51 -2.60 5.11 4.80
CA ALA A 51 -1.48 4.96 5.73
C ALA A 51 -0.68 6.27 5.86
N CYS A 52 -0.39 6.95 4.75
CA CYS A 52 0.29 8.24 4.74
C CYS A 52 -0.55 9.33 5.46
N GLN A 53 -1.87 9.34 5.27
CA GLN A 53 -2.77 10.26 5.96
C GLN A 53 -2.72 10.06 7.48
N ALA A 54 -2.70 8.80 7.93
CA ALA A 54 -2.56 8.48 9.35
C ALA A 54 -1.22 8.94 9.91
N GLU A 55 -0.12 8.72 9.18
CA GLU A 55 1.21 9.21 9.57
C GLU A 55 1.25 10.74 9.68
N LEU A 56 0.72 11.46 8.69
CA LEU A 56 0.62 12.93 8.72
C LEU A 56 -0.21 13.43 9.90
N SER A 57 -1.29 12.72 10.25
CA SER A 57 -2.12 13.08 11.40
C SER A 57 -1.37 12.89 12.72
N SER A 58 -0.60 11.81 12.85
CA SER A 58 0.27 11.60 14.00
C SER A 58 1.38 12.65 14.07
N PHE A 59 2.03 12.94 12.95
CA PHE A 59 3.06 13.97 12.86
C PHE A 59 2.52 15.35 13.25
N ARG A 60 1.36 15.74 12.69
CA ARG A 60 0.67 16.99 13.03
C ARG A 60 0.45 17.13 14.54
N ASN A 61 -0.03 16.08 15.20
CA ASN A 61 -0.30 16.13 16.64
C ASN A 61 0.97 16.40 17.46
N VAL A 62 2.08 15.77 17.08
CA VAL A 62 3.36 15.97 17.79
C VAL A 62 3.93 17.36 17.51
N VAL A 63 3.93 17.80 16.25
CA VAL A 63 4.38 19.16 15.86
C VAL A 63 3.56 20.25 16.53
N MET A 64 2.24 20.10 16.58
CA MET A 64 1.34 21.06 17.23
C MET A 64 1.52 21.09 18.75
N ALA A 65 1.78 19.94 19.37
CA ALA A 65 2.06 19.87 20.80
C ALA A 65 3.39 20.56 21.15
N GLU A 66 4.44 20.30 20.35
CA GLU A 66 5.77 20.88 20.54
C GLU A 66 5.75 22.41 20.34
N SER A 67 5.20 22.89 19.23
CA SER A 67 5.12 24.33 18.91
C SER A 67 4.32 25.13 19.95
N ALA A 68 3.29 24.53 20.56
CA ALA A 68 2.53 25.15 21.63
C ALA A 68 3.34 25.29 22.94
N MET A 69 4.38 24.48 23.14
CA MET A 69 5.20 24.49 24.35
C MET A 69 6.40 25.43 24.25
N SER A 70 7.04 25.53 23.09
CA SER A 70 8.30 26.26 22.93
C SER A 70 8.21 27.59 22.16
N ASN A 71 7.10 27.93 21.50
CA ASN A 71 7.01 29.07 20.55
C ASN A 71 8.13 29.06 19.49
N ASP A 72 8.64 27.89 19.18
CA ASP A 72 9.77 27.71 18.28
C ASP A 72 9.31 27.69 16.82
N ASP A 73 10.22 28.12 15.94
CA ASP A 73 10.06 28.00 14.49
C ASP A 73 10.03 26.52 14.05
N ALA A 74 9.44 26.24 12.88
CA ALA A 74 9.23 24.88 12.39
C ALA A 74 10.51 24.03 12.30
N GLU A 75 11.67 24.64 12.08
CA GLU A 75 12.97 23.96 12.01
C GLU A 75 13.39 23.36 13.36
N SER A 76 13.24 24.11 14.46
CA SER A 76 13.56 23.64 15.82
C SER A 76 12.60 22.53 16.25
N VAL A 77 11.30 22.68 15.93
CA VAL A 77 10.29 21.65 16.22
C VAL A 77 10.58 20.33 15.50
N VAL A 78 11.03 20.37 14.25
CA VAL A 78 11.36 19.15 13.51
C VAL A 78 12.65 18.49 14.01
N GLU A 79 13.60 19.27 14.55
CA GLU A 79 14.80 18.72 15.16
C GLU A 79 14.51 18.02 16.50
N SER A 80 13.58 18.57 17.30
CA SER A 80 13.16 17.95 18.56
C SER A 80 12.22 16.76 18.36
N VAL A 81 11.44 16.76 17.27
CA VAL A 81 10.50 15.69 16.92
C VAL A 81 11.14 14.69 15.96
N SER A 82 11.65 13.60 16.50
CA SER A 82 12.09 12.46 15.68
C SER A 82 10.88 11.66 15.15
N PHE A 83 10.41 11.99 13.94
CA PHE A 83 9.33 11.27 13.27
C PHE A 83 9.82 10.54 12.01
N GLY A 84 9.43 9.27 11.86
CA GLY A 84 9.80 8.43 10.73
C GLY A 84 8.59 8.14 9.84
N PHE A 85 8.56 8.72 8.64
CA PHE A 85 7.54 8.41 7.64
C PHE A 85 7.85 7.10 6.92
N GLN A 86 6.87 6.19 6.87
CA GLN A 86 7.00 4.91 6.19
C GLN A 86 6.11 4.79 4.97
N ALA A 87 4.90 5.36 5.01
CA ALA A 87 3.95 5.38 3.91
C ALA A 87 4.08 6.64 3.05
N CYS A 88 4.27 7.80 3.68
CA CYS A 88 4.54 9.04 2.95
C CYS A 88 5.97 9.08 2.41
N ASP A 89 6.14 9.64 1.21
CA ASP A 89 7.45 9.95 0.64
C ASP A 89 7.80 11.41 0.91
N ILE A 90 8.40 11.65 2.09
CA ILE A 90 8.74 12.98 2.59
C ILE A 90 10.24 13.00 2.84
N THR A 91 10.95 13.85 2.09
CA THR A 91 12.39 14.08 2.26
C THR A 91 12.69 15.22 3.22
N GLU A 92 11.83 16.24 3.29
CA GLU A 92 11.97 17.39 4.19
C GLU A 92 10.69 17.58 4.99
N GLN A 93 10.79 17.41 6.32
CA GLN A 93 9.63 17.50 7.22
C GLN A 93 9.30 18.94 7.62
N ILE A 94 10.25 19.88 7.43
CA ILE A 94 10.14 21.29 7.84
C ILE A 94 8.96 21.97 7.15
N ALA A 95 8.84 21.84 5.83
CA ALA A 95 7.73 22.43 5.08
C ALA A 95 6.35 21.93 5.55
N ILE A 96 6.29 20.66 5.98
CA ILE A 96 5.06 20.04 6.48
C ILE A 96 4.73 20.54 7.88
N ALA A 97 5.75 20.62 8.74
CA ALA A 97 5.59 21.19 10.07
C ALA A 97 5.15 22.66 10.00
N GLU A 98 5.75 23.45 9.12
CA GLU A 98 5.37 24.85 8.89
C GLU A 98 3.93 24.96 8.39
N ALA A 99 3.51 24.12 7.44
CA ALA A 99 2.13 24.11 6.97
C ALA A 99 1.13 23.80 8.09
N PHE A 100 1.49 22.94 9.04
CA PHE A 100 0.65 22.71 10.22
C PHE A 100 0.65 23.90 11.17
N ILE A 101 1.82 24.41 11.58
CA ILE A 101 1.95 25.48 12.57
C ILE A 101 1.33 26.79 12.06
N SER A 102 1.61 27.17 10.81
CA SER A 102 1.18 28.43 10.22
C SER A 102 -0.16 28.35 9.47
N ASN A 103 -0.84 27.20 9.49
CA ASN A 103 -1.99 26.93 8.62
C ASN A 103 -1.67 27.19 7.13
N GLY A 104 -0.50 26.75 6.70
CA GLY A 104 -0.06 26.82 5.31
C GLY A 104 -0.65 25.70 4.44
N ASP A 105 -0.28 25.75 3.16
CA ASP A 105 -0.74 24.81 2.14
C ASP A 105 0.42 24.00 1.57
N ILE A 106 0.18 22.71 1.35
CA ILE A 106 1.06 21.84 0.57
C ILE A 106 0.26 21.20 -0.54
N ALA A 107 0.70 21.45 -1.78
CA ALA A 107 -0.02 21.03 -2.97
C ALA A 107 0.02 19.52 -3.22
N SER A 108 1.07 18.82 -2.79
CA SER A 108 1.18 17.38 -3.02
C SER A 108 2.21 16.73 -2.10
N ILE A 109 1.76 15.75 -1.34
CA ILE A 109 2.57 14.84 -0.54
C ILE A 109 2.41 13.44 -1.16
N PRO A 110 3.44 12.94 -1.86
CA PRO A 110 3.38 11.63 -2.49
C PRO A 110 3.47 10.50 -1.46
N THR A 111 3.02 9.31 -1.85
CA THR A 111 3.28 8.08 -1.10
C THR A 111 4.52 7.39 -1.64
N LYS A 112 5.22 6.59 -0.82
CA LYS A 112 6.38 5.80 -1.29
C LYS A 112 6.03 4.77 -2.37
N ARG A 113 4.74 4.44 -2.53
CA ARG A 113 4.27 3.44 -3.49
C ARG A 113 3.88 4.04 -4.83
N SER A 114 3.22 5.20 -4.83
CA SER A 114 2.73 5.86 -6.04
C SER A 114 2.72 7.37 -5.86
N SER A 115 3.29 8.07 -6.84
CA SER A 115 3.21 9.54 -6.95
C SER A 115 1.92 10.02 -7.63
N ALA A 116 1.08 9.12 -8.14
CA ALA A 116 -0.16 9.46 -8.83
C ALA A 116 -1.30 9.85 -7.87
N THR A 117 -1.29 9.29 -6.65
CA THR A 117 -2.25 9.67 -5.61
C THR A 117 -1.52 10.40 -4.50
N THR A 118 -1.85 11.67 -4.32
CA THR A 118 -1.15 12.57 -3.40
C THR A 118 -2.09 13.10 -2.33
N ILE A 119 -1.57 13.35 -1.14
CA ILE A 119 -2.28 14.06 -0.08
C ILE A 119 -1.97 15.54 -0.20
N ARG A 120 -2.92 16.42 0.11
CA ARG A 120 -2.71 17.85 0.21
C ARG A 120 -2.82 18.29 1.66
N ILE A 121 -2.17 19.41 1.97
CA ILE A 121 -2.48 20.18 3.17
C ILE A 121 -3.11 21.49 2.69
N SER A 122 -4.26 21.83 3.26
CA SER A 122 -5.01 23.06 2.96
C SER A 122 -5.35 23.74 4.28
N SER A 123 -4.84 24.94 4.50
CA SER A 123 -5.00 25.69 5.75
C SER A 123 -4.63 24.88 6.99
N GLY A 124 -3.52 24.13 6.93
CA GLY A 124 -3.07 23.24 8.00
C GLY A 124 -3.94 21.99 8.23
N GLN A 125 -4.94 21.71 7.39
CA GLN A 125 -5.75 20.49 7.43
C GLN A 125 -5.28 19.50 6.38
N ILE A 126 -5.36 18.21 6.70
CA ILE A 126 -4.96 17.13 5.80
C ILE A 126 -6.16 16.75 4.93
N GLU A 127 -6.03 16.93 3.62
CA GLU A 127 -7.05 16.61 2.62
C GLU A 127 -6.52 15.55 1.67
N VAL A 128 -7.26 14.45 1.49
CA VAL A 128 -6.89 13.43 0.51
C VAL A 128 -7.50 13.85 -0.83
N ASN A 129 -6.64 14.08 -1.83
CA ASN A 129 -7.11 14.16 -3.21
C ASN A 129 -7.46 12.75 -3.68
N ASP A 130 -8.69 12.33 -3.40
CA ASP A 130 -9.31 11.23 -4.15
C ASP A 130 -9.69 11.78 -5.53
N GLU A 131 -8.71 11.84 -6.45
CA GLU A 131 -8.99 11.98 -7.88
C GLU A 131 -9.55 10.63 -8.35
N SER A 132 -10.79 10.34 -7.95
CA SER A 132 -11.50 9.13 -8.31
C SER A 132 -12.94 9.45 -8.66
N ASP A 133 -13.11 9.94 -9.89
CA ASP A 133 -14.19 9.48 -10.77
C ASP A 133 -13.62 8.43 -11.74
#